data_AF-A0AAU2BW68-F1
#
_entry.id   AF-A0AAU2BW68-F1
#
_cell.length_a   1.000
_cell.length_b   1.000
_cell.length_c   1.000
_cell.angle_alpha   90.00
_cell.angle_beta   90.00
_cell.angle_gamma   90.00
#
_symmetry.space_group_name_H-M   'P 1'
#
loop_
_entity.id
_entity.type
_entity.pdbx_description
1 polymer ?
#
loop_
_entity_poly.entity_id
_entity_poly.type
_entity_poly.pdbx_seq_one_letter_code
_entity_poly.pdbx_strand_id
1 'polypeptide(L)'
;MSCSPLPLDVQPVAELYSQLSGALAGFALAAVFIVVTHFLGEAAPTGRREEALGQALPTLLAALLGLVLSSLTYCVVAADGEDRGRALFEHVVAGVGFSVAGALLIFAAVLLIEGVLPYDPIHYARRLLGQCVPLPVFALLCDAVYAYGKAYYGGRSPLWLGVLIVLLLFLVLAVSVFGYAAYGRPGLDGIRVTGGGAARTIAVSGLSIVTVCLLSVVTTMSLAGTGCSVPVGAVVAVLLCGFFAALGLCVWLFVTRPARPTAPVPAPTRAPVA
;
A
#
# COMPACT_ATOMS: atom_id res chain seq x y z
N MET A 1 -14.68 -38.28 -3.21
CA MET A 1 -14.83 -37.13 -4.13
C MET A 1 -13.70 -36.17 -3.84
N SER A 2 -12.72 -36.09 -4.73
CA SER A 2 -11.59 -35.17 -4.59
C SER A 2 -12.04 -33.80 -5.10
N CYS A 3 -12.33 -32.86 -4.21
CA CYS A 3 -12.49 -31.45 -4.60
C CYS A 3 -11.14 -30.93 -5.06
N SER A 4 -10.84 -31.06 -6.35
CA SER A 4 -9.78 -30.26 -6.96
C SER A 4 -10.32 -28.84 -7.11
N PRO A 5 -9.79 -27.84 -6.38
CA PRO A 5 -10.21 -26.46 -6.58
C PRO A 5 -9.96 -26.06 -8.04
N LEU A 6 -10.89 -25.31 -8.64
CA LEU A 6 -10.69 -24.80 -9.98
C LEU A 6 -9.38 -23.99 -10.02
N PRO A 7 -8.58 -24.14 -11.08
CA PRO A 7 -7.40 -23.31 -11.25
C PRO A 7 -7.81 -21.83 -11.31
N LEU A 8 -7.13 -20.97 -10.53
CA LEU A 8 -7.28 -19.52 -10.66
C LEU A 8 -6.93 -19.12 -12.10
N ASP A 9 -7.87 -18.45 -12.76
CA ASP A 9 -7.66 -17.82 -14.07
C ASP A 9 -7.11 -16.42 -13.85
N VAL A 10 -5.84 -16.21 -14.21
CA VAL A 10 -5.08 -15.00 -13.87
C VAL A 10 -5.47 -13.82 -14.76
N GLN A 11 -5.83 -14.10 -16.01
CA GLN A 11 -6.15 -13.09 -17.01
C GLN A 11 -7.36 -12.21 -16.63
N PRO A 12 -8.56 -12.76 -16.35
CA PRO A 12 -9.71 -11.93 -15.98
C PRO A 12 -9.49 -11.19 -14.65
N VAL A 13 -8.73 -11.79 -13.73
CA VAL A 13 -8.38 -11.16 -12.46
C VAL A 13 -7.44 -9.97 -12.68
N ALA A 14 -6.45 -10.09 -13.56
CA ALA A 14 -5.56 -9.00 -13.93
C ALA A 14 -6.30 -7.85 -14.61
N GLU A 15 -7.26 -8.13 -15.50
CA GLU A 15 -8.11 -7.09 -16.12
C GLU A 15 -8.89 -6.29 -15.08
N LEU A 16 -9.53 -6.97 -14.12
CA LEU A 16 -10.27 -6.31 -13.03
C LEU A 16 -9.34 -5.46 -12.16
N TYR A 17 -8.15 -5.96 -11.82
CA TYR A 17 -7.18 -5.17 -11.05
C TYR A 17 -6.63 -3.98 -11.83
N SER A 18 -6.46 -4.09 -13.16
CA SER A 18 -6.09 -2.96 -14.00
C SER A 18 -7.15 -1.86 -13.95
N GLN A 19 -8.43 -2.22 -14.13
CA GLN A 19 -9.54 -1.27 -14.07
C GLN A 19 -9.66 -0.62 -12.69
N LEU A 20 -9.56 -1.41 -11.62
CA LEU A 20 -9.58 -0.91 -10.24
C LEU A 20 -8.43 0.09 -10.00
N SER A 21 -7.22 -0.26 -10.43
CA SER A 21 -6.04 0.60 -10.29
C SER A 21 -6.21 1.91 -11.06
N GLY A 22 -6.76 1.86 -12.28
CA GLY A 22 -7.10 3.05 -13.06
C GLY A 22 -8.15 3.93 -12.40
N ALA A 23 -9.20 3.34 -11.82
CA ALA A 23 -10.22 4.09 -11.09
C ALA A 23 -9.65 4.79 -9.84
N LEU A 24 -8.82 4.09 -9.06
CA LEU A 24 -8.13 4.67 -7.91
C LEU A 24 -7.16 5.80 -8.32
N ALA A 25 -6.48 5.66 -9.44
CA ALA A 25 -5.66 6.72 -10.02
C ALA A 25 -6.51 7.97 -10.36
N GLY A 26 -7.69 7.78 -10.94
CA GLY A 26 -8.64 8.87 -11.21
C GLY A 26 -9.04 9.62 -9.93
N PHE A 27 -9.35 8.90 -8.85
CA PHE A 27 -9.63 9.52 -7.55
C PHE A 27 -8.42 10.26 -6.97
N ALA A 28 -7.22 9.69 -7.08
CA ALA A 28 -5.99 10.36 -6.66
C ALA A 28 -5.75 11.66 -7.43
N LEU A 29 -5.95 11.64 -8.75
CA LEU A 29 -5.83 12.83 -9.60
C LEU A 29 -6.84 13.92 -9.20
N ALA A 30 -8.11 13.55 -8.98
CA ALA A 30 -9.12 14.49 -8.51
C ALA A 30 -8.74 15.13 -7.16
N ALA A 31 -8.22 14.33 -6.22
CA ALA A 31 -7.73 14.84 -4.94
C ALA A 31 -6.56 15.82 -5.11
N VAL A 32 -5.62 15.54 -6.01
CA VAL A 32 -4.51 16.46 -6.34
C VAL A 32 -5.05 17.80 -6.84
N PHE A 33 -6.01 17.80 -7.77
CA PHE A 33 -6.61 19.04 -8.28
C PHE A 33 -7.30 19.82 -7.16
N ILE A 34 -8.09 19.18 -6.30
CA ILE A 34 -8.74 19.83 -5.16
C ILE A 34 -7.71 20.50 -4.24
N VAL A 35 -6.63 19.78 -3.92
CA VAL A 35 -5.55 20.31 -3.07
C VAL A 35 -4.88 21.52 -3.73
N VAL A 36 -4.52 21.42 -5.01
CA VAL A 36 -3.86 22.51 -5.76
C VAL A 36 -4.78 23.73 -5.89
N THR A 37 -6.07 23.54 -6.19
CA THR A 37 -7.04 24.63 -6.28
C THR A 37 -7.21 25.34 -4.94
N HIS A 38 -7.25 24.61 -3.82
CA HIS A 38 -7.27 25.24 -2.49
C HIS A 38 -6.02 26.08 -2.20
N PHE A 39 -4.84 25.63 -2.63
CA PHE A 39 -3.61 26.42 -2.49
C PHE A 39 -3.59 27.68 -3.34
N LEU A 40 -4.23 27.66 -4.52
CA LEU A 40 -4.29 28.81 -5.43
C LEU A 40 -5.39 29.82 -5.06
N GLY A 41 -6.47 29.37 -4.41
CA GLY A 41 -7.68 30.17 -4.20
C GLY A 41 -7.88 30.78 -2.80
N GLU A 42 -7.29 30.22 -1.74
CA GLU A 42 -7.42 30.74 -0.37
C GLU A 42 -6.17 31.55 0.04
N ALA A 43 -6.36 32.56 0.91
CA ALA A 43 -5.24 33.18 1.63
C ALA A 43 -4.42 32.06 2.28
N ALA A 44 -3.11 32.05 2.03
CA ALA A 44 -2.19 30.93 2.30
C ALA A 44 -2.60 30.13 3.56
N PRO A 45 -2.90 28.82 3.44
CA PRO A 45 -3.29 28.02 4.59
C PRO A 45 -2.20 28.17 5.66
N THR A 46 -2.58 28.50 6.90
CA THR A 46 -1.61 28.72 7.98
C THR A 46 -1.56 27.52 8.93
N GLY A 47 -0.36 27.19 9.41
CA GLY A 47 -0.13 26.21 10.46
C GLY A 47 -0.39 24.76 10.01
N ARG A 48 -1.21 24.03 10.77
CA ARG A 48 -1.38 22.57 10.62
C ARG A 48 -1.92 22.15 9.25
N ARG A 49 -2.76 22.97 8.62
CA ARG A 49 -3.35 22.67 7.31
C ARG A 49 -2.31 22.74 6.20
N GLU A 50 -1.39 23.71 6.27
CA GLU A 50 -0.28 23.86 5.32
C GLU A 50 0.66 22.65 5.37
N GLU A 51 1.06 22.24 6.57
CA GLU A 51 1.95 21.10 6.77
C GLU A 51 1.32 19.78 6.27
N ALA A 52 0.03 19.57 6.59
CA ALA A 52 -0.69 18.38 6.16
C ALA A 52 -0.82 18.32 4.63
N LEU A 53 -1.20 19.43 3.99
CA LEU A 53 -1.34 19.50 2.53
C LEU A 53 0.01 19.39 1.82
N GLY A 54 1.07 20.01 2.36
CA GLY A 54 2.43 19.93 1.83
C GLY A 54 3.02 18.51 1.89
N GLN A 55 2.61 17.71 2.86
CA GLN A 55 2.98 16.28 2.96
C GLN A 55 2.08 15.37 2.13
N ALA A 56 0.78 15.70 2.02
CA ALA A 56 -0.19 14.93 1.24
C ALA A 56 0.06 15.03 -0.27
N LEU A 57 0.48 16.19 -0.79
CA LEU A 57 0.68 16.38 -2.22
C LEU A 57 1.72 15.43 -2.85
N PRO A 58 2.97 15.30 -2.35
CA PRO A 58 3.94 14.38 -2.94
C PRO A 58 3.51 12.92 -2.81
N THR A 59 2.80 12.56 -1.75
CA THR A 59 2.30 11.20 -1.54
C THR A 59 1.13 10.85 -2.44
N LEU A 60 0.21 11.80 -2.69
CA LEU A 60 -0.84 11.69 -3.70
C LEU A 60 -0.26 11.52 -5.11
N LEU A 61 0.74 12.33 -5.47
CA LEU A 61 1.39 12.22 -6.78
C LEU A 61 2.10 10.87 -6.96
N ALA A 62 2.81 10.40 -5.93
CA ALA A 62 3.42 9.09 -5.96
C ALA A 62 2.39 7.95 -6.03
N ALA A 63 1.28 8.06 -5.30
CA ALA A 63 0.17 7.11 -5.37
C ALA A 63 -0.48 7.10 -6.75
N LEU A 64 -0.77 8.27 -7.32
CA LEU A 64 -1.32 8.44 -8.68
C LEU A 64 -0.42 7.74 -9.72
N LEU A 65 0.86 8.11 -9.75
CA LEU A 65 1.80 7.51 -10.69
C LEU A 65 1.94 6.00 -10.44
N GLY A 66 2.05 5.57 -9.18
CA GLY A 66 2.14 4.17 -8.83
C GLY A 66 0.92 3.35 -9.27
N LEU A 67 -0.29 3.90 -9.16
CA LEU A 67 -1.53 3.25 -9.59
C LEU A 67 -1.66 3.21 -11.12
N VAL A 68 -1.19 4.25 -11.83
CA VAL A 68 -1.09 4.22 -13.30
C VAL A 68 -0.11 3.13 -13.76
N LEU A 69 1.09 3.09 -13.17
CA LEU A 69 2.08 2.06 -13.49
C LEU A 69 1.58 0.65 -13.13
N SER A 70 0.86 0.51 -12.02
CA SER A 70 0.25 -0.78 -11.63
C SER A 70 -0.86 -1.20 -12.61
N SER A 71 -1.69 -0.27 -13.09
CA SER A 71 -2.69 -0.54 -14.13
C SER A 71 -2.03 -1.01 -15.42
N LEU A 72 -0.96 -0.33 -15.87
CA LEU A 72 -0.18 -0.74 -17.04
C LEU A 72 0.44 -2.13 -16.83
N THR A 73 1.00 -2.40 -15.65
CA THR A 73 1.58 -3.70 -15.32
C THR A 73 0.51 -4.80 -15.42
N TYR A 74 -0.69 -4.58 -14.86
CA TYR A 74 -1.77 -5.57 -14.97
C TYR A 74 -2.31 -5.74 -16.40
N CYS A 75 -2.32 -4.70 -17.24
CA CYS A 75 -2.61 -4.87 -18.67
C CYS A 75 -1.60 -5.79 -19.35
N VAL A 76 -0.32 -5.67 -18.98
CA VAL A 76 0.75 -6.55 -19.48
C VAL A 76 0.52 -7.99 -19.01
N VAL A 77 0.21 -8.21 -17.73
CA VAL A 77 -0.13 -9.55 -17.20
C VAL A 77 -1.36 -10.14 -17.89
N ALA A 78 -2.38 -9.33 -18.16
CA ALA A 78 -3.60 -9.78 -18.84
C ALA A 78 -3.34 -10.16 -20.31
N ALA A 79 -2.36 -9.53 -20.96
CA ALA A 79 -1.94 -9.90 -22.31
C ALA A 79 -1.13 -11.22 -22.33
N ASP A 80 -0.53 -11.61 -21.21
CA ASP A 80 0.37 -12.76 -21.10
C ASP A 80 -0.33 -14.10 -20.83
N GLY A 81 -1.22 -14.51 -21.75
CA GLY A 81 -2.05 -15.72 -21.57
C GLY A 81 -1.36 -17.06 -21.86
N GLU A 82 -0.17 -17.07 -22.47
CA GLU A 82 0.43 -18.29 -23.02
C GLU A 82 1.20 -19.13 -21.98
N ASP A 83 1.88 -18.49 -21.02
CA ASP A 83 2.65 -19.19 -19.98
C ASP A 83 2.08 -18.87 -18.59
N ARG A 84 1.34 -19.85 -18.05
CA ARG A 84 0.70 -19.74 -16.74
C ARG A 84 1.68 -19.48 -15.59
N GLY A 85 2.89 -20.05 -15.65
CA GLY A 85 3.89 -19.86 -14.61
C GLY A 85 4.39 -18.41 -14.59
N ARG A 86 4.69 -17.87 -15.78
CA ARG A 86 5.09 -16.47 -15.97
C ARG A 86 3.98 -15.51 -15.55
N ALA A 87 2.75 -15.70 -16.03
CA ALA A 87 1.61 -14.86 -15.68
C ALA A 87 1.38 -14.79 -14.16
N LEU A 88 1.51 -15.92 -13.44
CA LEU A 88 1.41 -15.95 -11.97
C LEU A 88 2.54 -15.17 -11.29
N PHE A 89 3.78 -15.27 -11.79
CA PHE A 89 4.89 -14.48 -11.27
C PHE A 89 4.66 -12.98 -11.47
N GLU A 90 4.30 -12.59 -12.69
CA GLU A 90 4.06 -11.19 -13.03
C GLU A 90 2.88 -10.63 -12.24
N HIS A 91 1.85 -11.45 -11.99
CA HIS A 91 0.75 -11.11 -11.10
C HIS A 91 1.21 -10.83 -9.66
N VAL A 92 2.12 -11.64 -9.10
CA VAL A 92 2.69 -11.40 -7.76
C VAL A 92 3.46 -10.07 -7.74
N VAL A 93 4.28 -9.81 -8.75
CA VAL A 93 5.07 -8.57 -8.86
C VAL A 93 4.17 -7.34 -9.00
N ALA A 94 3.16 -7.41 -9.88
CA ALA A 94 2.14 -6.38 -10.04
C ALA A 94 1.35 -6.15 -8.74
N GLY A 95 1.06 -7.23 -8.01
CA GLY A 95 0.43 -7.20 -6.69
C GLY A 95 1.22 -6.38 -5.67
N VAL A 96 2.54 -6.52 -5.62
CA VAL A 96 3.40 -5.68 -4.75
C VAL A 96 3.31 -4.21 -5.15
N GLY A 97 3.45 -3.89 -6.43
CA GLY A 97 3.35 -2.52 -6.93
C GLY A 97 2.01 -1.87 -6.58
N PHE A 98 0.91 -2.58 -6.85
CA PHE A 98 -0.44 -2.14 -6.51
C PHE A 98 -0.63 -1.94 -5.00
N SER A 99 -0.13 -2.86 -4.19
CA SER A 99 -0.18 -2.80 -2.72
C SER A 99 0.53 -1.56 -2.19
N VAL A 100 1.73 -1.26 -2.70
CA VAL A 100 2.51 -0.08 -2.32
C VAL A 100 1.81 1.21 -2.76
N ALA A 101 1.30 1.27 -3.98
CA ALA A 101 0.60 2.44 -4.50
C ALA A 101 -0.72 2.70 -3.72
N GLY A 102 -1.48 1.65 -3.41
CA GLY A 102 -2.67 1.71 -2.58
C GLY A 102 -2.35 2.15 -1.14
N ALA A 103 -1.25 1.67 -0.56
CA ALA A 103 -0.77 2.10 0.74
C ALA A 103 -0.42 3.60 0.77
N LEU A 104 0.24 4.11 -0.27
CA LEU A 104 0.52 5.54 -0.43
C LEU A 104 -0.77 6.36 -0.56
N LEU A 105 -1.76 5.86 -1.30
CA LEU A 105 -3.06 6.53 -1.44
C LEU A 105 -3.78 6.64 -0.08
N ILE A 106 -3.80 5.55 0.68
CA ILE A 106 -4.40 5.53 2.02
C ILE A 106 -3.65 6.45 2.98
N PHE A 107 -2.32 6.46 2.90
CA PHE A 107 -1.50 7.39 3.69
C PHE A 107 -1.82 8.85 3.35
N ALA A 108 -1.90 9.19 2.07
CA ALA A 108 -2.28 10.52 1.62
C ALA A 108 -3.70 10.90 2.08
N ALA A 109 -4.66 9.97 1.99
CA ALA A 109 -6.02 10.19 2.48
C ALA A 109 -6.03 10.48 3.99
N VAL A 110 -5.25 9.74 4.78
CA VAL A 110 -5.08 10.01 6.21
C VAL A 110 -4.54 11.43 6.42
N LEU A 111 -3.48 11.84 5.73
CA LEU A 111 -2.90 13.18 5.83
C LEU A 111 -3.91 14.28 5.49
N LEU A 112 -4.72 14.10 4.45
CA LEU A 112 -5.78 15.04 4.09
C LEU A 112 -6.84 15.15 5.19
N ILE A 113 -7.26 14.01 5.75
CA ILE A 113 -8.19 13.98 6.89
C ILE A 113 -7.57 14.70 8.10
N GLU A 114 -6.26 14.57 8.33
CA GLU A 114 -5.57 15.27 9.42
C GLU A 114 -5.57 16.79 9.28
N GLY A 115 -5.62 17.27 8.03
CA GLY A 115 -5.68 18.69 7.71
C GLY A 115 -7.06 19.32 7.88
N VAL A 116 -8.12 18.51 7.98
CA VAL A 116 -9.52 18.98 7.99
C VAL A 116 -10.22 18.69 9.32
N LEU A 117 -10.00 17.53 9.94
CA LEU A 117 -10.75 17.09 11.13
C LEU A 117 -10.07 17.48 12.47
N PRO A 118 -10.84 17.55 13.57
CA PRO A 118 -10.29 17.67 14.92
C PRO A 118 -9.56 16.39 15.37
N TYR A 119 -8.76 16.48 16.44
CA TYR A 119 -7.76 15.47 16.83
C TYR A 119 -8.33 14.06 17.14
N ASP A 120 -9.51 13.97 17.77
CA ASP A 120 -10.09 12.70 18.23
C ASP A 120 -10.47 11.72 17.10
N PRO A 121 -11.24 12.12 16.05
CA PRO A 121 -11.57 11.21 14.94
C PRO A 121 -10.35 10.81 14.11
N ILE A 122 -9.35 11.70 14.01
CA ILE A 122 -8.09 11.42 13.29
C ILE A 122 -7.32 10.28 13.96
N HIS A 123 -7.23 10.31 15.29
CA HIS A 123 -6.52 9.30 16.06
C HIS A 123 -7.11 7.90 15.82
N TYR A 124 -8.45 7.81 15.72
CA TYR A 124 -9.14 6.56 15.43
C TYR A 124 -8.96 6.13 13.97
N ALA A 125 -9.14 7.05 13.00
CA ALA A 125 -9.01 6.75 11.58
C ALA A 125 -7.60 6.24 11.23
N ARG A 126 -6.56 6.88 11.76
CA ARG A 126 -5.17 6.49 11.51
C ARG A 126 -4.81 5.15 12.14
N ARG A 127 -5.34 4.87 13.33
CA ARG A 127 -5.17 3.59 14.02
C ARG A 127 -5.84 2.44 13.27
N LEU A 128 -7.07 2.67 12.80
CA LEU A 128 -7.84 1.67 12.04
C LEU A 128 -7.19 1.42 10.68
N LEU A 129 -6.98 2.47 9.89
CA LEU A 129 -6.44 2.35 8.54
C LEU A 129 -5.00 1.84 8.55
N GLY A 130 -4.18 2.26 9.51
CA GLY A 130 -2.76 1.88 9.50
C GLY A 130 -2.44 0.46 9.93
N GLN A 131 -3.39 -0.24 10.55
CA GLN A 131 -3.15 -1.57 11.11
C GLN A 131 -4.09 -2.62 10.57
N CYS A 132 -5.28 -2.23 10.12
CA CYS A 132 -6.20 -3.17 9.48
C CYS A 132 -5.94 -3.33 7.98
N VAL A 133 -5.42 -2.31 7.28
CA VAL A 133 -5.18 -2.36 5.83
C VAL A 133 -3.99 -3.24 5.40
N PRO A 134 -2.83 -3.24 6.09
CA PRO A 134 -1.67 -4.02 5.67
C PRO A 134 -1.93 -5.54 5.60
N LEU A 135 -2.80 -6.05 6.47
CA LEU A 135 -3.15 -7.46 6.58
C LEU A 135 -3.82 -8.04 5.33
N PRO A 136 -5.00 -7.55 4.88
CA PRO A 136 -5.65 -8.08 3.69
C PRO A 136 -4.79 -7.88 2.44
N VAL A 137 -4.09 -6.75 2.34
CA VAL A 137 -3.19 -6.45 1.22
C VAL A 137 -2.07 -7.50 1.13
N PHE A 138 -1.40 -7.79 2.25
CA PHE A 138 -0.34 -8.78 2.29
C PHE A 138 -0.86 -10.23 2.17
N ALA A 139 -2.06 -10.51 2.68
CA ALA A 139 -2.71 -11.82 2.53
C ALA A 139 -3.01 -12.17 1.07
N LEU A 140 -3.48 -11.20 0.28
CA LEU A 140 -3.69 -11.37 -1.17
C LEU A 140 -2.38 -11.69 -1.89
N LEU A 141 -1.27 -11.01 -1.52
CA LEU A 141 0.05 -11.31 -2.07
C LEU A 141 0.52 -12.72 -1.72
N CYS A 142 0.29 -13.16 -0.47
CA CYS A 142 0.63 -14.50 -0.03
C CYS A 142 -0.12 -15.58 -0.82
N ASP A 143 -1.40 -15.36 -1.10
CA ASP A 143 -2.21 -16.30 -1.90
C ASP A 143 -1.66 -16.45 -3.32
N ALA A 144 -1.31 -15.33 -3.97
CA ALA A 144 -0.68 -15.34 -5.29
C ALA A 144 0.65 -16.11 -5.31
N VAL A 145 1.49 -15.94 -4.28
CA VAL A 145 2.77 -16.68 -4.15
C VAL A 145 2.54 -18.16 -3.90
N TYR A 146 1.55 -18.52 -3.09
CA TYR A 146 1.18 -19.91 -2.86
C TYR A 146 0.66 -20.58 -4.14
N ALA A 147 -0.17 -19.88 -4.91
CA ALA A 147 -0.67 -20.33 -6.21
C ALA A 147 0.48 -20.54 -7.21
N TYR A 148 1.44 -19.61 -7.26
CA TYR A 148 2.66 -19.75 -8.05
C TYR A 148 3.46 -20.99 -7.64
N GLY A 149 3.73 -21.17 -6.33
CA GLY A 149 4.47 -22.33 -5.84
C GLY A 149 3.77 -23.66 -6.18
N LYS A 150 2.44 -23.69 -6.10
CA LYS A 150 1.65 -24.86 -6.51
C LYS A 150 1.80 -25.15 -8.00
N ALA A 151 1.80 -24.12 -8.85
CA ALA A 151 2.00 -24.28 -10.30
C ALA A 151 3.42 -24.76 -10.63
N TYR A 152 4.45 -24.15 -10.01
CA TYR A 152 5.87 -24.47 -10.24
C TYR A 152 6.21 -25.93 -9.88
N TYR A 153 5.67 -26.45 -8.78
CA TYR A 153 5.94 -27.81 -8.30
C TYR A 153 4.91 -28.87 -8.76
N GLY A 154 4.22 -28.64 -9.89
CA GLY A 154 3.36 -29.66 -10.49
C GLY A 154 2.09 -29.99 -9.68
N GLY A 155 1.52 -29.00 -8.99
CA GLY A 155 0.24 -29.11 -8.29
C GLY A 155 0.32 -29.24 -6.78
N ARG A 156 1.52 -29.37 -6.20
CA ARG A 156 1.75 -29.36 -4.75
C ARG A 156 2.78 -28.31 -4.37
N SER A 157 2.36 -27.26 -3.69
CA SER A 157 3.30 -26.31 -3.10
C SER A 157 4.13 -26.99 -2.01
N PRO A 158 5.40 -26.61 -1.86
CA PRO A 158 6.25 -27.21 -0.84
C PRO A 158 5.83 -26.72 0.55
N LEU A 159 5.89 -27.62 1.54
CA LEU A 159 5.46 -27.34 2.92
C LEU A 159 6.14 -26.08 3.50
N TRP A 160 7.44 -25.91 3.23
CA TRP A 160 8.22 -24.78 3.74
C TRP A 160 7.66 -23.42 3.28
N LEU A 161 7.10 -23.34 2.06
CA LEU A 161 6.52 -22.10 1.54
C LEU A 161 5.23 -21.74 2.29
N GLY A 162 4.39 -22.73 2.58
CA GLY A 162 3.20 -22.54 3.40
C GLY A 162 3.55 -22.09 4.83
N VAL A 163 4.54 -22.74 5.46
CA VAL A 163 5.04 -22.35 6.79
C VAL A 163 5.58 -20.92 6.78
N LEU A 164 6.35 -20.55 5.76
CA LEU A 164 6.89 -19.19 5.60
C LEU A 164 5.76 -18.16 5.49
N ILE A 165 4.76 -18.40 4.63
CA ILE A 165 3.61 -17.50 4.45
C ILE A 165 2.86 -17.29 5.76
N VAL A 166 2.55 -18.37 6.48
CA VAL A 166 1.85 -18.30 7.77
C VAL A 166 2.66 -17.51 8.79
N LEU A 167 3.98 -17.73 8.84
CA LEU A 167 4.88 -17.00 9.74
C LEU A 167 4.92 -15.50 9.42
N LEU A 168 5.02 -15.13 8.14
CA LEU A 168 5.02 -13.73 7.71
C LEU A 168 3.67 -13.05 8.01
N LEU A 169 2.54 -13.72 7.73
CA LEU A 169 1.21 -13.21 8.05
C LEU A 169 1.02 -13.01 9.56
N PHE A 170 1.45 -13.99 10.36
CA PHE A 170 1.42 -13.88 11.81
C PHE A 170 2.27 -12.70 12.30
N LEU A 171 3.44 -12.48 11.69
CA LEU A 171 4.31 -11.36 12.05
C LEU A 171 3.69 -10.00 11.69
N VAL A 172 3.07 -9.87 10.50
CA VAL A 172 2.31 -8.65 10.14
C VAL A 172 1.15 -8.43 11.09
N LEU A 173 0.42 -9.49 11.45
CA LEU A 173 -0.67 -9.42 12.43
C LEU A 173 -0.16 -8.98 13.81
N ALA A 174 0.92 -9.60 14.29
CA ALA A 174 1.51 -9.28 15.58
C ALA A 174 1.98 -7.82 15.64
N VAL A 175 2.64 -7.32 14.59
CA VAL A 175 3.05 -5.91 14.49
C VAL A 175 1.83 -4.99 14.43
N SER A 176 0.78 -5.37 13.70
CA SER A 176 -0.45 -4.58 13.61
C SER A 176 -1.17 -4.49 14.96
N VAL A 177 -1.32 -5.62 15.67
CA VAL A 177 -1.94 -5.68 17.01
C VAL A 177 -1.10 -4.98 18.06
N PHE A 178 0.23 -5.18 18.04
CA PHE A 178 1.15 -4.49 18.94
C PHE A 178 1.12 -2.98 18.70
N GLY A 179 1.21 -2.57 17.43
CA GLY A 179 1.04 -1.20 17.03
C GLY A 179 -0.29 -0.65 17.54
N TYR A 180 -1.37 -1.43 17.47
CA TYR A 180 -2.70 -1.02 17.94
C TYR A 180 -2.69 -0.76 19.43
N ALA A 181 -2.20 -1.72 20.22
CA ALA A 181 -2.14 -1.61 21.67
C ALA A 181 -1.18 -0.50 22.14
N ALA A 182 -0.13 -0.23 21.38
CA ALA A 182 0.86 0.81 21.67
C ALA A 182 0.41 2.22 21.22
N TYR A 183 -0.55 2.32 20.30
CA TYR A 183 -1.08 3.58 19.77
C TYR A 183 -1.82 4.34 20.89
N GLY A 184 -1.13 5.27 21.56
CA GLY A 184 -1.65 6.06 22.68
C GLY A 184 -0.90 5.90 24.00
N ARG A 185 0.14 5.04 24.07
CA ARG A 185 0.98 4.97 25.28
C ARG A 185 1.92 6.18 25.36
N PRO A 186 1.92 6.93 26.50
CA PRO A 186 2.67 8.19 26.64
C PRO A 186 4.19 8.02 26.59
N GLY A 187 4.72 6.82 26.88
CA GLY A 187 6.16 6.54 26.84
C GLY A 187 6.77 6.47 25.44
N LEU A 188 5.96 6.53 24.37
CA LEU A 188 6.43 6.33 23.00
C LEU A 188 6.49 7.63 22.20
N ASP A 189 6.32 8.79 22.84
CA ASP A 189 6.32 10.08 22.13
C ASP A 189 7.72 10.50 21.67
N GLY A 190 8.77 9.96 22.30
CA GLY A 190 10.17 10.18 21.89
C GLY A 190 10.58 9.53 20.55
N ILE A 191 9.77 8.61 20.02
CA ILE A 191 10.05 7.91 18.74
C ILE A 191 9.44 8.67 17.55
N ARG A 192 8.74 9.78 17.80
CA ARG A 192 8.03 10.52 16.77
C ARG A 192 8.99 11.22 15.80
N VAL A 193 8.77 11.02 14.51
CA VAL A 193 9.47 11.78 13.47
C VAL A 193 8.64 13.01 13.12
N THR A 194 9.12 14.19 13.49
CA THR A 194 8.53 15.48 13.14
C THR A 194 9.32 16.10 11.99
N GLY A 195 8.76 16.11 10.77
CA GLY A 195 9.35 16.85 9.66
C GLY A 195 8.78 16.49 8.29
N GLY A 196 8.63 17.49 7.41
CA GLY A 196 8.06 17.30 6.06
C GLY A 196 8.89 16.39 5.13
N GLY A 197 10.19 16.20 5.40
CA GLY A 197 11.05 15.30 4.62
C GLY A 197 10.61 13.83 4.68
N ALA A 198 9.96 13.45 5.77
CA ALA A 198 9.43 12.12 6.05
C ALA A 198 8.49 11.60 4.94
N ALA A 199 7.48 12.40 4.58
CA ALA A 199 6.49 12.04 3.55
C ALA A 199 7.12 11.97 2.15
N ARG A 200 8.09 12.84 1.85
CA ARG A 200 8.81 12.84 0.57
C ARG A 200 9.64 11.58 0.37
N THR A 201 10.38 11.16 1.39
CA THR A 201 11.19 9.92 1.34
C THR A 201 10.29 8.70 1.08
N ILE A 202 9.07 8.71 1.59
CA ILE A 202 8.10 7.63 1.38
C ILE A 202 7.48 7.66 0.00
N ALA A 203 7.08 8.83 -0.46
CA ALA A 203 6.61 8.99 -1.83
C ALA A 203 7.66 8.47 -2.82
N VAL A 204 8.94 8.85 -2.63
CA VAL A 204 10.05 8.42 -3.49
C VAL A 204 10.33 6.92 -3.35
N SER A 205 10.45 6.39 -2.14
CA SER A 205 10.73 4.95 -1.93
C SER A 205 9.58 4.08 -2.43
N GLY A 206 8.33 4.42 -2.14
CA GLY A 206 7.17 3.72 -2.66
C GLY A 206 7.12 3.75 -4.18
N LEU A 207 7.31 4.92 -4.81
CA LEU A 207 7.35 5.04 -6.27
C LEU A 207 8.52 4.25 -6.89
N SER A 208 9.67 4.21 -6.23
CA SER A 208 10.82 3.42 -6.68
C SER A 208 10.51 1.91 -6.67
N ILE A 209 9.83 1.41 -5.64
CA ILE A 209 9.40 0.01 -5.56
C ILE A 209 8.43 -0.31 -6.71
N VAL A 210 7.43 0.55 -6.95
CA VAL A 210 6.48 0.34 -8.06
C VAL A 210 7.17 0.35 -9.41
N THR A 211 8.10 1.28 -9.62
CA THR A 211 8.89 1.36 -10.86
C THR A 211 9.73 0.09 -11.07
N VAL A 212 10.36 -0.42 -10.01
CA VAL A 212 11.12 -1.67 -10.06
C VAL A 212 10.20 -2.87 -10.36
N CYS A 213 8.99 -2.90 -9.81
CA CYS A 213 8.00 -3.94 -10.12
C CYS A 213 7.62 -3.93 -11.60
N LEU A 214 7.32 -2.75 -12.17
CA LEU A 214 7.02 -2.62 -13.60
C LEU A 214 8.21 -3.05 -14.46
N LEU A 215 9.42 -2.56 -14.15
CA LEU A 215 10.63 -2.95 -14.88
C LEU A 215 10.84 -4.46 -14.82
N SER A 216 10.64 -5.08 -13.65
CA SER A 216 10.73 -6.54 -13.50
C SER A 216 9.77 -7.26 -14.45
N VAL A 217 8.50 -6.86 -14.52
CA VAL A 217 7.51 -7.47 -15.44
C VAL A 217 7.88 -7.25 -16.91
N VAL A 218 8.31 -6.04 -17.28
CA VAL A 218 8.75 -5.75 -18.66
C VAL A 218 9.98 -6.59 -19.04
N THR A 219 10.91 -6.78 -18.10
CA THR A 219 12.09 -7.63 -18.34
C THR A 219 11.73 -9.11 -18.45
N THR A 220 10.79 -9.63 -17.64
CA THR A 220 10.37 -11.04 -17.75
C THR A 220 9.63 -11.31 -19.04
N MET A 221 8.78 -10.38 -19.48
CA MET A 221 8.16 -10.43 -20.80
C MET A 221 9.19 -10.46 -21.93
N SER A 222 10.23 -9.63 -21.85
CA SER A 222 11.28 -9.60 -22.88
C SER A 222 12.06 -10.91 -22.97
N LEU A 223 12.09 -11.69 -21.88
CA LEU A 223 12.76 -12.99 -21.79
C LEU A 223 11.83 -14.18 -22.10
N ALA A 224 10.55 -13.92 -22.37
CA ALA A 224 9.51 -14.92 -22.63
C ALA A 224 9.90 -16.00 -23.66
N GLY A 225 10.66 -15.61 -24.70
CA GLY A 225 11.09 -16.53 -25.77
C GLY A 225 12.21 -17.49 -25.39
N THR A 226 12.78 -17.40 -24.19
CA THR A 226 13.96 -18.20 -23.79
C THR A 226 13.63 -19.52 -23.10
N GLY A 227 12.36 -19.76 -22.74
CA GLY A 227 11.94 -20.98 -22.01
C GLY A 227 12.45 -21.07 -20.57
N CYS A 228 13.07 -20.01 -20.06
CA CYS A 228 13.56 -19.95 -18.68
C CYS A 228 12.39 -19.76 -17.70
N SER A 229 12.13 -20.78 -16.88
CA SER A 229 11.22 -20.64 -15.74
C SER A 229 11.82 -19.70 -14.70
N VAL A 230 11.04 -18.75 -14.19
CA VAL A 230 11.47 -17.88 -13.09
C VAL A 230 11.81 -18.74 -11.86
N PRO A 231 12.97 -18.55 -11.21
CA PRO A 231 13.33 -19.33 -10.04
C PRO A 231 12.44 -18.96 -8.84
N VAL A 232 12.03 -19.95 -8.05
CA VAL A 232 11.24 -19.75 -6.82
C VAL A 232 11.88 -18.74 -5.86
N GLY A 233 13.21 -18.68 -5.82
CA GLY A 233 13.94 -17.70 -5.01
C GLY A 233 13.61 -16.24 -5.37
N ALA A 234 13.36 -15.94 -6.65
CA ALA A 234 12.94 -14.60 -7.07
C ALA A 234 11.53 -14.27 -6.54
N VAL A 235 10.61 -15.24 -6.58
CA VAL A 235 9.25 -15.08 -6.06
C VAL A 235 9.26 -14.85 -4.54
N VAL A 236 10.11 -15.59 -3.82
CA VAL A 236 10.30 -15.38 -2.37
C VAL A 236 10.90 -14.00 -2.09
N ALA A 237 11.84 -13.52 -2.90
CA ALA A 237 12.38 -12.17 -2.76
C ALA A 237 11.31 -11.08 -2.94
N VAL A 238 10.41 -11.25 -3.92
CA VAL A 238 9.26 -10.36 -4.15
C VAL A 238 8.28 -10.42 -2.98
N LEU A 239 7.99 -11.62 -2.45
CA LEU A 239 7.17 -11.78 -1.24
C LEU A 239 7.76 -11.02 -0.04
N LEU A 240 9.07 -11.15 0.18
CA LEU A 240 9.77 -10.44 1.25
C LEU A 240 9.74 -8.92 1.04
N CYS A 241 9.87 -8.45 -0.20
CA CYS A 241 9.71 -7.03 -0.52
C CYS A 241 8.31 -6.52 -0.16
N GLY A 242 7.25 -7.26 -0.54
CA GLY A 242 5.88 -6.93 -0.15
C GLY A 242 5.65 -6.99 1.36
N PHE A 243 6.28 -7.94 2.06
CA PHE A 243 6.26 -8.04 3.52
C PHE A 243 6.89 -6.80 4.18
N PHE A 244 8.07 -6.38 3.72
CA PHE A 244 8.73 -5.18 4.25
C PHE A 244 7.95 -3.91 3.94
N ALA A 245 7.28 -3.84 2.78
CA ALA A 245 6.37 -2.73 2.47
C ALA A 245 5.17 -2.68 3.43
N ALA A 246 4.55 -3.84 3.72
CA ALA A 246 3.43 -3.93 4.67
C ALA A 246 3.85 -3.54 6.09
N LEU A 247 5.01 -4.03 6.56
CA LEU A 247 5.57 -3.61 7.85
C LEU A 247 5.94 -2.13 7.86
N GLY A 248 6.53 -1.63 6.78
CA GLY A 248 6.91 -0.23 6.62
C GLY A 248 5.69 0.68 6.80
N LEU A 249 4.54 0.32 6.21
CA LEU A 249 3.29 1.07 6.38
C LEU A 249 2.83 1.10 7.85
N CYS A 250 2.82 -0.06 8.53
CA CYS A 250 2.45 -0.15 9.95
C CYS A 250 3.33 0.73 10.83
N VAL A 251 4.65 0.55 10.71
CA VAL A 251 5.65 1.27 11.51
C VAL A 251 5.58 2.75 11.21
N TRP A 252 5.40 3.12 9.94
CA TRP A 252 5.35 4.50 9.56
C TRP A 252 4.16 5.26 10.15
N LEU A 253 2.96 4.71 9.99
CA LEU A 253 1.75 5.32 10.52
C LEU A 253 1.79 5.46 12.04
N PHE A 254 2.53 4.57 12.71
CA PHE A 254 2.84 4.67 14.12
C PHE A 254 3.81 5.83 14.43
N VAL A 255 4.94 5.91 13.72
CA VAL A 255 6.02 6.88 13.96
C VAL A 255 5.61 8.32 13.61
N THR A 256 4.73 8.50 12.62
CA THR A 256 4.30 9.83 12.14
C THR A 256 3.04 10.36 12.81
N ARG A 257 2.54 9.71 13.86
CA ARG A 257 1.34 10.13 14.60
C ARG A 257 1.43 11.59 15.07
N PRO A 258 0.33 12.36 15.11
CA PRO A 258 0.35 13.74 15.56
C PRO A 258 0.61 13.81 17.08
N ALA A 259 1.34 14.83 17.57
CA ALA A 259 1.58 14.99 19.01
C ALA A 259 0.26 15.17 19.74
N ARG A 260 0.15 14.58 20.93
CA ARG A 260 -1.00 14.80 21.79
C ARG A 260 -1.04 16.28 22.17
N PRO A 261 -2.19 16.97 22.01
CA PRO A 261 -2.33 18.34 22.48
C PRO A 261 -2.02 18.36 23.99
N THR A 262 -1.04 19.17 24.40
CA THR A 262 -0.68 19.33 25.81
C THR A 262 -1.65 20.23 26.56
N ALA A 263 -2.43 21.03 25.84
CA ALA A 263 -3.49 21.87 26.40
C ALA A 263 -4.88 21.25 26.12
N PRO A 264 -5.82 21.29 27.09
CA PRO A 264 -7.20 20.94 26.83
C PRO A 264 -7.76 21.84 25.73
N VAL A 265 -8.39 21.23 24.72
CA VAL A 265 -9.09 21.98 23.68
C VAL A 265 -10.13 22.87 24.38
N PRO A 266 -10.08 24.21 24.22
CA PRO A 266 -11.05 25.09 24.87
C PRO A 266 -12.46 24.67 24.45
N ALA A 267 -13.36 24.55 25.43
CA ALA A 267 -14.74 24.17 25.18
C ALA A 267 -15.33 25.09 24.11
N PRO A 268 -16.11 24.57 23.14
CA PRO A 268 -16.70 25.39 22.10
C PRO A 268 -17.51 26.50 22.76
N THR A 269 -17.05 27.74 22.60
CA THR A 269 -17.74 28.93 23.08
C THR A 269 -19.08 28.96 22.35
N ARG A 270 -20.16 28.60 23.04
CA ARG A 270 -21.51 28.76 22.50
C ARG A 270 -21.67 30.23 22.18
N ALA A 271 -21.85 30.55 20.90
CA ALA A 271 -22.21 31.90 20.49
C ALA A 271 -23.48 32.30 21.27
N PRO A 272 -23.54 33.51 21.85
CA PRO A 272 -24.76 33.97 22.48
C PRO A 272 -25.86 33.96 21.43
N VAL A 273 -26.94 33.24 21.74
CA VAL A 273 -28.16 33.28 20.94
C VAL A 273 -28.70 34.70 21.08
N ALA A 274 -28.63 35.48 20.00
CA ALA A 274 -29.23 36.80 19.88
C ALA A 274 -30.72 36.67 19.54
#